data_AF-A0A381WY47-F1
#
_entry.id   AF-A0A381WY47-F1
#
_cell.length_a   1.000
_cell.length_b   1.000
_cell.length_c   1.000
_cell.angle_alpha   90.00
_cell.angle_beta   90.00
_cell.angle_gamma   90.00
#
_symmetry.space_group_name_H-M   'P 1'
#
loop_
_entity.id
_entity.type
_entity.pdbx_description
1 polymer ?
#
loop_
_entity_poly.entity_id
_entity_poly.type
_entity_poly.pdbx_seq_one_letter_code
_entity_poly.pdbx_strand_id
1 'polypeptide(L)'
;TIAALCEGQIRELRHAFDVDRSEDAYLASIAGKTASLLATAARIGAIVADHPRDIVEAVTDFGHRYGMAFQVVDDLLDVTATDEQLGKPAGNDLVEGTYTLPVIRALGGPAGAELRDLLGGPIDAATRDRARVLVRSDEAIAATRETAIGYLSAARSAVDGLPTNPAVEAMLATCGLLLGRLDPVG
;
A
#
# COMPACT_ATOMS: atom_id res chain seq x y z
N THR A 1 -6.94 -17.55 -3.53
CA THR A 1 -6.07 -16.44 -3.96
C THR A 1 -6.60 -15.71 -5.16
N ILE A 2 -6.68 -16.33 -6.34
CA ILE A 2 -7.14 -15.64 -7.56
C ILE A 2 -8.52 -14.98 -7.40
N ALA A 3 -9.49 -15.65 -6.76
CA ALA A 3 -10.79 -15.04 -6.45
C ALA A 3 -10.65 -13.78 -5.59
N ALA A 4 -9.86 -13.82 -4.51
CA ALA A 4 -9.63 -12.67 -3.63
C ALA A 4 -8.90 -11.51 -4.35
N LEU A 5 -7.98 -11.84 -5.26
CA LEU A 5 -7.31 -10.85 -6.12
C LEU A 5 -8.32 -10.16 -7.03
N CYS A 6 -9.13 -10.94 -7.76
CA CYS A 6 -10.17 -10.39 -8.63
C CYS A 6 -11.20 -9.58 -7.85
N GLU A 7 -11.66 -10.07 -6.69
CA GLU A 7 -12.57 -9.33 -5.82
C GLU A 7 -11.96 -8.02 -5.32
N GLY A 8 -10.68 -8.03 -4.92
CA GLY A 8 -9.96 -6.82 -4.50
C GLY A 8 -9.90 -5.78 -5.62
N GLN A 9 -9.59 -6.21 -6.85
CA GLN A 9 -9.58 -5.34 -8.02
C GLN A 9 -10.97 -4.79 -8.33
N ILE A 10 -12.00 -5.63 -8.28
CA ILE A 10 -13.40 -5.20 -8.51
C ILE A 10 -13.84 -4.20 -7.44
N ARG A 11 -13.47 -4.41 -6.16
CA ARG A 11 -13.77 -3.46 -5.08
C ARG A 11 -13.14 -2.10 -5.36
N GLU A 12 -11.87 -2.07 -5.77
CA GLU A 12 -11.21 -0.82 -6.13
C GLU A 12 -11.90 -0.11 -7.29
N LEU A 13 -12.18 -0.82 -8.38
CA LEU A 13 -12.85 -0.24 -9.56
C LEU A 13 -14.25 0.31 -9.25
N ARG A 14 -14.96 -0.27 -8.28
CA ARG A 14 -16.28 0.24 -7.84
C ARG A 14 -16.20 1.59 -7.11
N HIS A 15 -15.03 1.94 -6.59
CA HIS A 15 -14.77 3.23 -5.93
C HIS A 15 -13.97 4.19 -6.83
N ALA A 16 -13.94 3.95 -8.14
CA ALA A 16 -13.32 4.88 -9.07
C ALA A 16 -14.01 6.26 -8.99
N PHE A 17 -13.21 7.31 -8.81
CA PHE A 17 -13.63 8.69 -8.62
C PHE A 17 -14.50 8.95 -7.38
N ASP A 18 -14.56 8.01 -6.44
CA ASP A 18 -15.37 8.13 -5.23
C ASP A 18 -14.59 8.90 -4.14
N VAL A 19 -14.85 10.21 -4.03
CA VAL A 19 -14.23 11.07 -3.00
C VAL A 19 -14.67 10.74 -1.57
N ASP A 20 -15.69 9.89 -1.41
CA ASP A 20 -16.18 9.41 -0.13
C ASP A 20 -15.73 7.97 0.17
N ARG A 21 -14.82 7.41 -0.64
CA ARG A 21 -14.20 6.10 -0.39
C ARG A 21 -13.57 6.09 1.01
N SER A 22 -14.01 5.15 1.83
CA SER A 22 -13.50 4.99 3.20
C SER A 22 -12.12 4.31 3.24
N GLU A 23 -11.37 4.55 4.32
CA GLU A 23 -10.13 3.83 4.61
C GLU A 23 -10.35 2.31 4.66
N ASP A 24 -11.46 1.85 5.26
CA ASP A 24 -11.79 0.42 5.33
C ASP A 24 -11.97 -0.20 3.93
N ALA A 25 -12.65 0.51 3.02
CA ALA A 25 -12.80 0.06 1.64
C ALA A 25 -11.46 0.00 0.91
N TYR A 26 -10.57 0.98 1.17
CA TYR A 26 -9.20 0.96 0.67
C TYR A 26 -8.42 -0.25 1.18
N LEU A 27 -8.38 -0.47 2.50
CA LEU A 27 -7.66 -1.57 3.13
C LEU A 27 -8.18 -2.93 2.64
N ALA A 28 -9.48 -3.08 2.48
CA ALA A 28 -10.10 -4.30 1.93
C ALA A 28 -9.70 -4.56 0.46
N SER A 29 -9.56 -3.51 -0.35
CA SER A 29 -9.08 -3.64 -1.74
C SER A 29 -7.64 -4.14 -1.79
N ILE A 30 -6.73 -3.50 -1.06
CA ILE A 30 -5.29 -3.84 -1.09
C ILE A 30 -4.99 -5.20 -0.44
N ALA A 31 -5.78 -5.59 0.57
CA ALA A 31 -5.73 -6.92 1.18
C ALA A 31 -6.03 -8.01 0.14
N GLY A 32 -7.00 -7.77 -0.73
CA GLY A 32 -7.37 -8.68 -1.82
C GLY A 32 -6.38 -8.64 -2.98
N LYS A 33 -6.22 -7.48 -3.63
CA LYS A 33 -5.50 -7.35 -4.90
C LYS A 33 -3.99 -7.58 -4.79
N THR A 34 -3.39 -7.25 -3.64
CA THR A 34 -1.93 -7.28 -3.44
C THR A 34 -1.54 -8.26 -2.34
N ALA A 35 -2.02 -8.06 -1.11
CA ALA A 35 -1.55 -8.82 0.05
C ALA A 35 -1.88 -10.31 -0.03
N SER A 36 -3.02 -10.68 -0.63
CA SER A 36 -3.42 -12.08 -0.76
C SER A 36 -2.43 -12.91 -1.60
N LEU A 37 -1.82 -12.31 -2.63
CA LEU A 37 -0.85 -12.98 -3.49
C LEU A 37 0.47 -13.21 -2.75
N LEU A 38 0.97 -12.20 -2.02
CA LEU A 38 2.22 -12.34 -1.26
C LEU A 38 2.07 -13.32 -0.09
N ALA A 39 0.93 -13.28 0.62
CA ALA A 39 0.59 -14.28 1.63
C ALA A 39 0.58 -15.69 1.05
N THR A 40 -0.02 -15.86 -0.14
CA THR A 40 -0.08 -17.15 -0.82
C THR A 40 1.29 -17.63 -1.27
N ALA A 41 2.14 -16.74 -1.79
CA ALA A 41 3.49 -17.08 -2.23
C ALA A 41 4.33 -17.61 -1.05
N ALA A 42 4.32 -16.91 0.09
CA ALA A 42 5.01 -17.35 1.30
C ALA A 42 4.44 -18.70 1.82
N ARG A 43 3.11 -18.82 1.86
CA ARG A 43 2.41 -20.04 2.29
C ARG A 43 2.79 -21.26 1.46
N ILE A 44 2.75 -21.15 0.13
CA ILE A 44 3.05 -22.27 -0.78
C ILE A 44 4.51 -22.69 -0.62
N GLY A 45 5.43 -21.73 -0.48
CA GLY A 45 6.84 -22.04 -0.22
C GLY A 45 7.03 -22.91 1.02
N ALA A 46 6.38 -22.55 2.14
CA ALA A 46 6.46 -23.33 3.37
C ALA A 46 5.77 -24.71 3.27
N ILE A 47 4.63 -24.80 2.58
CA ILE A 47 3.93 -26.09 2.37
C ILE A 47 4.77 -27.05 1.53
N VAL A 48 5.36 -26.57 0.43
CA VAL A 48 6.19 -27.40 -0.47
C VAL A 48 7.47 -27.85 0.21
N ALA A 49 8.00 -27.05 1.15
CA ALA A 49 9.13 -27.41 2.00
C ALA A 49 8.77 -28.34 3.17
N ASP A 50 7.51 -28.81 3.25
CA ASP A 50 7.00 -29.70 4.30
C ASP A 50 7.17 -29.15 5.74
N HIS A 51 7.03 -27.82 5.88
CA HIS A 51 7.11 -27.19 7.20
C HIS A 51 5.84 -27.43 8.04
N PRO A 52 5.98 -27.50 9.37
CA PRO A 52 4.86 -27.55 10.30
C PRO A 52 3.88 -26.37 10.14
N ARG A 53 2.62 -26.59 10.55
CA ARG A 53 1.51 -25.64 10.34
C ARG A 53 1.77 -24.26 10.94
N ASP A 54 2.35 -24.19 12.12
CA ASP A 54 2.70 -22.94 12.80
C ASP A 54 3.68 -22.09 11.97
N ILE A 55 4.69 -22.72 11.36
CA ILE A 55 5.60 -22.03 10.43
C ILE A 55 4.86 -21.56 9.17
N VAL A 56 4.01 -22.42 8.59
CA VAL A 56 3.20 -22.06 7.41
C VAL A 56 2.31 -20.85 7.71
N GLU A 57 1.68 -20.82 8.88
CA GLU A 57 0.83 -19.71 9.32
C GLU A 57 1.66 -18.44 9.55
N ALA A 58 2.79 -18.54 10.27
CA ALA A 58 3.71 -17.42 10.51
C ALA A 58 4.18 -16.73 9.22
N VAL A 59 4.63 -17.51 8.22
CA VAL A 59 5.09 -16.92 6.94
C VAL A 59 3.94 -16.42 6.07
N THR A 60 2.74 -17.04 6.17
CA THR A 60 1.53 -16.51 5.52
C THR A 60 1.18 -15.12 6.07
N ASP A 61 1.26 -15.00 7.40
CA ASP A 61 0.96 -13.81 8.17
C ASP A 61 1.95 -12.66 7.89
N PHE A 62 3.23 -13.02 7.75
CA PHE A 62 4.29 -12.17 7.21
C PHE A 62 3.94 -11.67 5.81
N GLY A 63 3.66 -12.59 4.86
CA GLY A 63 3.43 -12.25 3.47
C GLY A 63 2.22 -11.33 3.29
N HIS A 64 1.17 -11.52 4.09
CA HIS A 64 0.01 -10.64 4.10
C HIS A 64 0.39 -9.22 4.55
N ARG A 65 0.99 -9.06 5.73
CA ARG A 65 1.37 -7.73 6.25
C ARG A 65 2.40 -7.02 5.39
N TYR A 66 3.39 -7.76 4.88
CA TYR A 66 4.35 -7.23 3.94
C TYR A 66 3.66 -6.72 2.67
N GLY A 67 2.68 -7.47 2.13
CA GLY A 67 1.90 -7.02 0.97
C GLY A 67 1.01 -5.81 1.24
N MET A 68 0.45 -5.69 2.45
CA MET A 68 -0.25 -4.47 2.88
C MET A 68 0.70 -3.27 2.90
N ALA A 69 1.85 -3.41 3.56
CA ALA A 69 2.86 -2.36 3.58
C ALA A 69 3.32 -1.99 2.16
N PHE A 70 3.59 -2.98 1.31
CA PHE A 70 4.06 -2.79 -0.06
C PHE A 70 3.12 -1.87 -0.85
N GLN A 71 1.81 -2.13 -0.79
CA GLN A 71 0.85 -1.29 -1.50
C GLN A 71 0.77 0.12 -0.90
N VAL A 72 0.75 0.26 0.43
CA VAL A 72 0.72 1.60 1.06
C VAL A 72 1.96 2.41 0.71
N VAL A 73 3.15 1.79 0.61
CA VAL A 73 4.37 2.47 0.15
C VAL A 73 4.27 2.88 -1.31
N ASP A 74 3.78 2.01 -2.19
CA ASP A 74 3.60 2.32 -3.62
C ASP A 74 2.65 3.51 -3.82
N ASP A 75 1.51 3.51 -3.13
CA ASP A 75 0.51 4.57 -3.17
C ASP A 75 1.07 5.90 -2.61
N LEU A 76 1.90 5.83 -1.56
CA LEU A 76 2.57 7.02 -1.01
C LEU A 76 3.58 7.59 -2.01
N LEU A 77 4.33 6.73 -2.71
CA LEU A 77 5.31 7.16 -3.70
C LEU A 77 4.63 7.75 -4.94
N ASP A 78 3.47 7.23 -5.36
CA ASP A 78 2.71 7.80 -6.48
C ASP A 78 2.39 9.29 -6.26
N VAL A 79 2.09 9.70 -5.01
CA VAL A 79 1.83 11.11 -4.70
C VAL A 79 3.10 11.92 -4.38
N THR A 80 4.08 11.33 -3.69
CA THR A 80 5.24 12.09 -3.15
C THR A 80 6.48 12.13 -4.04
N ALA A 81 6.72 11.10 -4.86
CA ALA A 81 7.95 10.99 -5.64
C ALA A 81 7.95 11.91 -6.88
N THR A 82 9.13 12.18 -7.42
CA THR A 82 9.27 12.84 -8.73
C THR A 82 9.08 11.84 -9.87
N ASP A 83 8.78 12.35 -11.06
CA ASP A 83 8.60 11.52 -12.25
C ASP A 83 9.89 10.73 -12.56
N GLU A 84 11.07 11.32 -12.33
CA GLU A 84 12.37 10.64 -12.50
C GLU A 84 12.56 9.49 -11.51
N GLN A 85 12.07 9.64 -10.28
CA GLN A 85 12.17 8.60 -9.25
C GLN A 85 11.25 7.42 -9.54
N LEU A 86 10.08 7.66 -10.15
CA LEU A 86 9.13 6.59 -10.51
C LEU A 86 9.40 5.99 -11.88
N GLY A 87 10.11 6.69 -12.77
CA GLY A 87 10.25 6.30 -14.18
C GLY A 87 8.94 6.38 -14.98
N LYS A 88 7.90 6.98 -14.40
CA LYS A 88 6.57 7.26 -14.96
C LYS A 88 6.03 8.56 -14.35
N PRO A 89 5.03 9.23 -14.96
CA PRO A 89 4.39 10.38 -14.35
C PRO A 89 3.81 10.02 -12.97
N ALA A 90 4.15 10.80 -11.95
CA ALA A 90 3.61 10.66 -10.61
C ALA A 90 2.15 11.16 -10.54
N GLY A 91 1.34 10.58 -9.66
CA GLY A 91 -0.08 10.89 -9.51
C GLY A 91 -0.95 10.21 -10.57
N ASN A 92 -0.54 9.03 -11.06
CA ASN A 92 -1.35 8.30 -12.04
C ASN A 92 -2.66 7.81 -11.41
N ASP A 93 -2.63 7.45 -10.13
CA ASP A 93 -3.82 6.98 -9.41
C ASP A 93 -4.91 8.05 -9.35
N LEU A 94 -4.50 9.33 -9.19
CA LEU A 94 -5.43 10.47 -9.24
C LEU A 94 -6.11 10.61 -10.62
N VAL A 95 -5.36 10.39 -11.70
CA VAL A 95 -5.88 10.47 -13.08
C VAL A 95 -6.86 9.33 -13.37
N GLU A 96 -6.56 8.13 -12.88
CA GLU A 96 -7.43 6.96 -13.00
C GLU A 96 -8.64 7.00 -12.06
N GLY A 97 -8.69 7.98 -11.14
CA GLY A 97 -9.74 8.10 -10.13
C GLY A 97 -9.59 7.11 -8.98
N THR A 98 -8.44 6.44 -8.85
CA THR A 98 -8.15 5.52 -7.75
C THR A 98 -7.64 6.34 -6.56
N TYR A 99 -8.54 6.79 -5.69
CA TYR A 99 -8.10 7.51 -4.49
C TYR A 99 -7.55 6.53 -3.45
N THR A 100 -6.24 6.66 -3.19
CA THR A 100 -5.46 5.81 -2.27
C THR A 100 -5.37 6.46 -0.88
N LEU A 101 -4.79 5.75 0.09
CA LEU A 101 -4.75 6.18 1.50
C LEU A 101 -4.32 7.64 1.75
N PRO A 102 -3.24 8.17 1.15
CA PRO A 102 -2.84 9.55 1.41
C PRO A 102 -3.89 10.55 0.89
N VAL A 103 -4.58 10.24 -0.21
CA VAL A 103 -5.64 11.08 -0.78
C VAL A 103 -6.91 11.00 0.08
N ILE A 104 -7.31 9.78 0.47
CA ILE A 104 -8.48 9.54 1.35
C ILE A 104 -8.33 10.33 2.65
N ARG A 105 -7.15 10.31 3.26
CA ARG A 105 -6.86 11.05 4.49
C ARG A 105 -6.86 12.56 4.29
N ALA A 106 -6.23 13.05 3.22
CA ALA A 106 -6.23 14.47 2.91
C ALA A 106 -7.64 15.00 2.60
N LEU A 107 -8.52 14.19 2.01
CA LEU A 107 -9.95 14.50 1.84
C LEU A 107 -10.70 14.66 3.18
N GLY A 108 -10.24 13.99 4.24
CA GLY A 108 -10.75 14.18 5.61
C GLY A 108 -10.08 15.33 6.38
N GLY A 109 -9.00 15.89 5.83
CA GLY A 109 -8.18 16.91 6.48
C GLY A 109 -8.49 18.35 6.06
N PRO A 110 -7.64 19.32 6.44
CA PRO A 110 -7.80 20.74 6.12
C PRO A 110 -7.90 21.05 4.62
N ALA A 111 -7.23 20.27 3.76
CA ALA A 111 -7.29 20.42 2.30
C ALA A 111 -8.55 19.80 1.67
N GLY A 112 -9.40 19.13 2.46
CA GLY A 112 -10.47 18.29 1.94
C GLY A 112 -11.56 19.00 1.14
N ALA A 113 -11.84 20.27 1.42
CA ALA A 113 -12.80 21.04 0.64
C ALA A 113 -12.27 21.31 -0.79
N GLU A 114 -11.04 21.82 -0.89
CA GLU A 114 -10.42 22.11 -2.20
C GLU A 114 -10.16 20.81 -2.99
N LEU A 115 -9.75 19.73 -2.33
CA LEU A 115 -9.60 18.43 -2.99
C LEU A 115 -10.91 17.90 -3.57
N ARG A 116 -12.06 18.10 -2.89
CA ARG A 116 -13.37 17.70 -3.43
C ARG A 116 -13.79 18.51 -4.65
N ASP A 117 -13.38 19.78 -4.74
CA ASP A 117 -13.64 20.60 -5.92
C ASP A 117 -12.79 20.18 -7.14
N LEU A 118 -11.61 19.60 -6.90
CA LEU A 118 -10.68 19.15 -7.94
C LEU A 118 -10.92 17.70 -8.39
N LEU A 119 -11.42 16.86 -7.49
CA LEU A 119 -11.59 15.41 -7.68
C LEU A 119 -13.06 15.03 -7.90
N GLY A 120 -13.37 13.73 -8.04
CA GLY A 120 -14.73 13.25 -8.31
C GLY A 120 -15.04 12.95 -9.77
N GLY A 121 -14.05 13.08 -10.66
CA GLY A 121 -14.18 12.74 -12.07
C GLY A 121 -12.82 12.77 -12.79
N PRO A 122 -12.80 12.57 -14.11
CA PRO A 122 -11.58 12.65 -14.90
C PRO A 122 -10.93 14.04 -14.77
N ILE A 123 -9.62 14.06 -14.56
CA ILE A 123 -8.83 15.28 -14.36
C ILE A 123 -7.73 15.43 -15.41
N ASP A 124 -7.30 16.66 -15.65
CA ASP A 124 -6.13 16.96 -16.49
C ASP A 124 -4.82 17.00 -15.66
N ALA A 125 -3.70 17.19 -16.37
CA ALA A 125 -2.38 17.25 -15.74
C ALA A 125 -2.26 18.38 -14.71
N ALA A 126 -2.83 19.56 -14.99
CA ALA A 126 -2.76 20.71 -14.09
C ALA A 126 -3.53 20.47 -12.79
N THR A 127 -4.72 19.88 -12.90
CA THR A 127 -5.57 19.50 -11.76
C THR A 127 -4.91 18.42 -10.93
N ARG A 128 -4.35 17.39 -11.57
CA ARG A 128 -3.54 16.35 -10.90
C ARG A 128 -2.39 16.98 -10.11
N ASP A 129 -1.61 17.86 -10.72
CA ASP A 129 -0.44 18.46 -10.07
C ASP A 129 -0.86 19.33 -8.87
N ARG A 130 -1.97 20.07 -8.99
CA ARG A 130 -2.54 20.82 -7.87
C ARG A 130 -2.99 19.90 -6.73
N ALA A 131 -3.73 18.83 -7.03
CA ALA A 131 -4.18 17.86 -6.03
C ALA A 131 -2.99 17.22 -5.29
N ARG A 132 -1.91 16.86 -6.01
CA ARG A 132 -0.68 16.35 -5.41
C ARG A 132 -0.05 17.35 -4.44
N VAL A 133 0.02 18.63 -4.78
CA VAL A 133 0.55 19.68 -3.89
C VAL A 133 -0.27 19.76 -2.60
N LEU A 134 -1.59 19.69 -2.70
CA LEU A 134 -2.48 19.72 -1.53
C LEU A 134 -2.24 18.50 -0.63
N VAL A 135 -2.25 17.29 -1.20
CA VAL A 135 -2.01 16.05 -0.46
C VAL A 135 -0.63 16.04 0.21
N ARG A 136 0.41 16.51 -0.48
CA ARG A 136 1.79 16.57 0.05
C ARG A 136 1.97 17.57 1.19
N SER A 137 1.11 18.58 1.27
CA SER A 137 1.17 19.61 2.31
C SER A 137 0.33 19.24 3.54
N ASP A 138 -0.42 18.15 3.47
CA ASP A 138 -1.31 17.66 4.53
C ASP A 138 -0.57 16.65 5.44
N GLU A 139 -0.99 16.56 6.70
CA GLU A 139 -0.49 15.59 7.68
C GLU A 139 -0.78 14.13 7.25
N ALA A 140 -1.68 13.93 6.27
CA ALA A 140 -1.99 12.66 5.64
C ALA A 140 -0.76 11.86 5.15
N ILE A 141 0.29 12.53 4.67
CA ILE A 141 1.53 11.86 4.24
C ILE A 141 2.21 11.17 5.42
N ALA A 142 2.36 11.87 6.54
CA ALA A 142 3.00 11.33 7.73
C ALA A 142 2.17 10.16 8.30
N ALA A 143 0.85 10.33 8.43
CA ALA A 143 -0.04 9.27 8.91
C ALA A 143 -0.02 8.03 8.00
N THR A 144 0.02 8.22 6.68
CA THR A 144 0.12 7.12 5.68
C THR A 144 1.45 6.39 5.83
N ARG A 145 2.55 7.13 6.00
CA ARG A 145 3.88 6.55 6.28
C ARG A 145 3.86 5.71 7.56
N GLU A 146 3.25 6.20 8.63
CA GLU A 146 3.10 5.44 9.88
C GLU A 146 2.30 4.15 9.69
N THR A 147 1.28 4.17 8.83
CA THR A 147 0.50 2.96 8.49
C THR A 147 1.37 1.91 7.80
N ALA A 148 2.18 2.32 6.82
CA ALA A 148 3.14 1.41 6.16
C ALA A 148 4.17 0.84 7.16
N ILE A 149 4.70 1.68 8.05
CA ILE A 149 5.64 1.25 9.10
C ILE A 149 4.98 0.27 10.07
N GLY A 150 3.73 0.51 10.45
CA GLY A 150 2.96 -0.40 11.31
C GLY A 150 2.82 -1.79 10.70
N TYR A 151 2.47 -1.87 9.40
CA TYR A 151 2.40 -3.15 8.69
C TYR A 151 3.78 -3.82 8.58
N LEU A 152 4.85 -3.08 8.31
CA LEU A 152 6.21 -3.62 8.28
C LEU A 152 6.65 -4.17 9.64
N SER A 153 6.38 -3.43 10.71
CA SER A 153 6.68 -3.88 12.08
C SER A 153 5.92 -5.16 12.39
N ALA A 154 4.63 -5.20 12.07
CA ALA A 154 3.82 -6.38 12.31
C ALA A 154 4.26 -7.57 11.42
N ALA A 155 4.74 -7.32 10.20
CA ALA A 155 5.28 -8.37 9.33
C ALA A 155 6.52 -9.01 9.96
N ARG A 156 7.46 -8.19 10.46
CA ARG A 156 8.64 -8.68 11.18
C ARG A 156 8.24 -9.53 12.40
N SER A 157 7.31 -9.03 13.21
CA SER A 157 6.82 -9.76 14.38
C SER A 157 6.16 -11.11 14.06
N ALA A 158 5.61 -11.29 12.87
CA ALA A 158 5.04 -12.58 12.46
C ALA A 158 6.08 -13.70 12.35
N VAL A 159 7.37 -13.36 12.16
CA VAL A 159 8.46 -14.34 12.00
C VAL A 159 9.50 -14.30 13.13
N ASP A 160 9.33 -13.44 14.14
CA ASP A 160 10.29 -13.29 15.25
C ASP A 160 10.52 -14.59 16.04
N GLY A 161 9.52 -15.48 16.09
CA GLY A 161 9.61 -16.78 16.77
C GLY A 161 10.24 -17.90 15.94
N LEU A 162 10.59 -17.64 14.67
CA LEU A 162 11.14 -18.66 13.77
C LEU A 162 12.67 -18.75 13.91
N PRO A 163 13.27 -19.94 13.72
CA PRO A 163 14.73 -20.08 13.73
C PRO A 163 15.37 -19.23 12.62
N THR A 164 16.42 -18.49 12.96
CA THR A 164 17.20 -17.72 11.99
C THR A 164 17.78 -18.64 10.91
N ASN A 165 17.48 -18.32 9.66
CA ASN A 165 17.97 -19.02 8.48
C ASN A 165 17.94 -18.04 7.28
N PRO A 166 18.54 -18.40 6.13
CA PRO A 166 18.60 -17.49 4.98
C PRO A 166 17.23 -17.00 4.47
N ALA A 167 16.17 -17.80 4.63
CA ALA A 167 14.83 -17.38 4.22
C ALA A 167 14.24 -16.33 5.18
N VAL A 168 14.38 -16.51 6.49
CA VAL A 168 13.96 -15.50 7.49
C VAL A 168 14.76 -14.22 7.34
N GLU A 169 16.07 -14.32 7.14
CA GLU A 169 16.94 -13.17 6.88
C GLU A 169 16.50 -12.41 5.61
N ALA A 170 16.19 -13.13 4.52
CA ALA A 170 15.70 -12.51 3.29
C ALA A 170 14.35 -11.80 3.50
N MET A 171 13.41 -12.40 4.24
CA MET A 171 12.12 -11.79 4.60
C MET A 171 12.30 -10.50 5.43
N LEU A 172 13.21 -10.52 6.41
CA LEU A 172 13.51 -9.31 7.20
C LEU A 172 14.24 -8.25 6.36
N ALA A 173 15.12 -8.67 5.44
CA ALA A 173 15.81 -7.77 4.53
C ALA A 173 14.84 -7.06 3.57
N THR A 174 13.81 -7.74 3.04
CA THR A 174 12.80 -7.07 2.19
C THR A 174 12.02 -6.01 2.96
N CYS A 175 11.74 -6.23 4.25
CA CYS A 175 11.15 -5.20 5.10
C CYS A 175 12.06 -3.97 5.24
N GLY A 176 13.37 -4.19 5.40
CA GLY A 176 14.37 -3.11 5.44
C GLY A 176 14.46 -2.34 4.12
N LEU A 177 14.45 -3.04 2.99
CA LEU A 177 14.46 -2.42 1.66
C LEU A 177 13.20 -1.57 1.42
N LEU A 178 12.03 -2.07 1.83
CA LEU A 178 10.78 -1.34 1.68
C LEU A 178 10.73 -0.11 2.61
N LEU A 179 11.22 -0.24 3.84
CA LEU A 179 11.36 0.89 4.77
C LEU A 179 12.29 1.97 4.23
N GLY A 180 13.42 1.59 3.62
CA GLY A 180 14.35 2.54 3.02
C GLY A 180 13.78 3.35 1.85
N ARG A 181 12.68 2.89 1.23
CA ARG A 181 11.94 3.68 0.23
C ARG A 181 11.08 4.79 0.83
N LEU A 182 10.80 4.72 2.13
CA LEU A 182 10.03 5.73 2.87
C LEU A 182 10.90 6.84 3.45
N ASP A 183 12.22 6.70 3.42
CA ASP A 183 13.12 7.75 3.86
C ASP A 183 13.12 8.88 2.82
N PRO A 184 13.02 10.15 3.24
CA PRO A 184 13.13 11.26 2.30
C PRO A 184 14.49 11.15 1.61
N VAL A 185 14.47 10.93 0.30
CA VAL A 185 15.64 11.21 -0.52
C VAL A 185 15.89 12.71 -0.35
N GLY A 186 16.95 13.04 0.38
CA GLY A 186 17.32 14.42 0.70
C GLY A 186 17.51 15.30 -0.52
#